data_AF-A0A150NRC9-F1
#
_entry.id   AF-A0A150NRC9-F1
#
_cell.length_a   1.000
_cell.length_b   1.000
_cell.length_c   1.000
_cell.angle_alpha   90.00
_cell.angle_beta   90.00
_cell.angle_gamma   90.00
#
_symmetry.space_group_name_H-M   'P 1'
#
loop_
_entity.id
_entity.type
_entity.pdbx_description
1 polymer ?
#
loop_
_entity_poly.entity_id
_entity_poly.type
_entity_poly.pdbx_seq_one_letter_code
_entity_poly.pdbx_strand_id
1 'polypeptide(L)'
;MGASLILALVFFLILRIILVGIRAKNPFNSMMAIGVGGMMLVQVFVNIGGISGIIPSTGVTFPFLSQGGNSLLVLSVAIAFVLNIDASEKRAQLYEELETHSSNYM
;
A
#
# COMPACT_ATOMS: atom_id res chain seq x y z
N MET A 1 -17.35 12.19 13.36
CA MET A 1 -16.00 12.78 13.29
C MET A 1 -14.88 11.73 13.34
N GLY A 2 -14.95 10.70 14.20
CA GLY A 2 -13.93 9.63 14.24
C GLY A 2 -13.76 8.83 12.94
N ALA A 3 -14.86 8.46 12.27
CA ALA A 3 -14.81 7.71 11.02
C ALA A 3 -14.07 8.46 9.89
N SER A 4 -14.25 9.79 9.82
CA SER A 4 -13.62 10.66 8.83
C SER A 4 -12.10 10.67 8.94
N LEU A 5 -11.59 10.73 10.18
CA LEU A 5 -10.15 10.70 10.46
C LEU A 5 -9.54 9.36 10.05
N ILE A 6 -10.21 8.25 10.36
CA ILE A 6 -9.69 6.93 10.02
C ILE A 6 -9.72 6.71 8.50
N LEU A 7 -10.78 7.17 7.83
CA LEU A 7 -10.87 7.14 6.37
C LEU A 7 -9.72 7.92 5.72
N ALA A 8 -9.40 9.11 6.26
CA ALA A 8 -8.27 9.92 5.80
C ALA A 8 -6.92 9.21 6.00
N LEU A 9 -6.70 8.55 7.15
CA LEU A 9 -5.49 7.78 7.42
C LEU A 9 -5.34 6.57 6.49
N VAL A 10 -6.42 5.81 6.27
CA VAL A 10 -6.41 4.67 5.35
C VAL A 10 -6.16 5.14 3.91
N PHE A 11 -6.77 6.24 3.50
CA PHE A 11 -6.54 6.82 2.17
C PHE A 11 -5.08 7.29 2.02
N PHE A 12 -4.53 7.99 3.02
CA PHE A 12 -3.13 8.38 3.04
C PHE A 12 -2.18 7.18 2.94
N LEU A 13 -2.48 6.10 3.66
CA LEU A 13 -1.72 4.86 3.59
C LEU A 13 -1.75 4.23 2.18
N ILE A 14 -2.92 4.17 1.55
CA ILE A 14 -3.07 3.65 0.18
C ILE A 14 -2.22 4.47 -0.80
N LEU A 15 -2.28 5.81 -0.71
CA LEU A 15 -1.45 6.68 -1.55
C LEU A 15 0.04 6.41 -1.35
N ARG A 16 0.49 6.22 -0.11
CA ARG A 16 1.88 5.88 0.20
C ARG A 16 2.29 4.54 -0.41
N ILE A 17 1.43 3.52 -0.35
CA ILE A 17 1.69 2.21 -0.96
C ILE A 17 1.82 2.32 -2.48
N ILE A 18 0.90 3.05 -3.13
CA ILE A 18 0.94 3.29 -4.57
C ILE A 18 2.22 4.05 -4.96
N LEU A 19 2.61 5.05 -4.17
CA LEU A 19 3.85 5.82 -4.39
C LEU A 19 5.09 4.93 -4.35
N VAL A 20 5.16 3.96 -3.42
CA VAL A 20 6.25 2.96 -3.38
C VAL A 20 6.28 2.17 -4.68
N GLY A 21 5.12 1.70 -5.15
CA GLY A 21 5.02 0.96 -6.40
C GLY A 21 5.44 1.77 -7.63
N ILE A 22 5.07 3.04 -7.71
CA ILE A 22 5.49 3.94 -8.81
C ILE A 22 6.99 4.20 -8.79
N ARG A 23 7.62 4.23 -7.61
CA ARG A 23 9.06 4.48 -7.43
C ARG A 23 9.94 3.24 -7.59
N ALA A 24 9.34 2.05 -7.52
CA ALA A 24 10.08 0.81 -7.65
C ALA A 24 10.67 0.67 -9.07
N LYS A 25 11.97 0.43 -9.17
CA LYS A 25 12.66 0.17 -10.44
C LYS A 25 12.35 -1.25 -10.93
N ASN A 26 12.17 -2.20 -10.02
CA ASN A 26 11.81 -3.58 -10.39
C ASN A 26 10.30 -3.67 -10.73
N PRO A 27 9.93 -4.15 -11.94
CA PRO A 27 8.53 -4.27 -12.35
C PRO A 27 7.69 -5.17 -11.44
N PHE A 28 8.27 -6.25 -10.89
CA PHE A 28 7.57 -7.13 -9.97
C PHE A 28 7.22 -6.42 -8.66
N ASN A 29 8.18 -5.69 -8.10
CA ASN A 29 7.98 -4.89 -6.89
C ASN A 29 6.93 -3.78 -7.11
N SER A 30 6.97 -3.13 -8.28
CA SER A 30 5.99 -2.14 -8.68
C SER A 30 4.58 -2.72 -8.74
N MET A 31 4.39 -3.82 -9.48
CA MET A 31 3.10 -4.49 -9.63
C MET A 31 2.56 -5.00 -8.28
N MET A 32 3.42 -5.55 -7.43
CA MET A 32 3.03 -6.06 -6.12
C MET A 32 2.55 -4.94 -5.21
N ALA A 33 3.30 -3.84 -5.09
CA ALA A 33 2.91 -2.69 -4.29
C ALA A 33 1.63 -2.01 -4.82
N ILE A 34 1.52 -1.82 -6.14
CA ILE A 34 0.31 -1.27 -6.78
C ILE A 34 -0.89 -2.22 -6.56
N GLY A 35 -0.70 -3.52 -6.68
CA GLY A 35 -1.74 -4.53 -6.45
C GLY A 35 -2.27 -4.50 -5.01
N VAL A 36 -1.39 -4.42 -4.02
CA VAL A 36 -1.76 -4.27 -2.60
C VAL A 36 -2.52 -2.96 -2.38
N GLY A 37 -2.02 -1.84 -2.89
CA GLY A 37 -2.68 -0.54 -2.81
C GLY A 37 -4.06 -0.54 -3.48
N GLY A 38 -4.17 -1.15 -4.66
CA GLY A 38 -5.41 -1.28 -5.42
C GLY A 38 -6.45 -2.16 -4.71
N MET A 39 -6.04 -3.29 -4.14
CA MET A 39 -6.92 -4.14 -3.33
C MET A 39 -7.53 -3.36 -2.16
N MET A 40 -6.70 -2.58 -1.45
CA MET A 40 -7.17 -1.73 -0.35
C MET A 40 -8.09 -0.60 -0.84
N LEU A 41 -7.78 0.01 -1.99
CA LEU A 41 -8.60 1.05 -2.60
C LEU A 41 -10.00 0.53 -2.95
N VAL A 42 -10.09 -0.65 -3.57
CA VAL A 42 -11.38 -1.30 -3.91
C VAL A 42 -12.18 -1.57 -2.64
N GLN A 43 -11.55 -2.08 -1.57
CA GLN A 43 -12.24 -2.29 -0.29
C GLN A 43 -12.81 -0.98 0.27
N VAL A 44 -12.07 0.13 0.21
CA VAL A 44 -12.57 1.44 0.66
C VAL A 44 -13.73 1.92 -0.20
N PHE A 45 -13.61 1.84 -1.53
CA PHE A 45 -14.69 2.25 -2.45
C PHE A 45 -15.97 1.44 -2.26
N VAL A 46 -15.87 0.12 -2.10
CA VAL A 46 -17.04 -0.75 -1.88
C VAL A 46 -17.71 -0.42 -0.54
N ASN A 47 -16.93 -0.18 0.51
CA ASN A 47 -17.47 0.19 1.82
C ASN A 47 -18.18 1.56 1.79
N ILE A 48 -17.59 2.57 1.15
CA ILE A 48 -18.21 3.89 0.99
C ILE A 48 -19.46 3.79 0.11
N GLY A 49 -19.38 3.05 -0.99
CA GLY A 49 -20.51 2.78 -1.89
C GLY A 49 -21.67 2.11 -1.16
N GLY A 50 -21.38 1.15 -0.29
CA GLY A 50 -22.32 0.49 0.61
C GLY A 50 -23.06 1.46 1.53
N ILE A 51 -22.32 2.35 2.18
CA ILE A 51 -22.88 3.36 3.10
C ILE A 51 -23.71 4.41 2.34
N SER A 52 -23.30 4.78 1.13
CA SER A 52 -24.02 5.73 0.28
C SER A 52 -25.28 5.16 -0.37
N GLY A 53 -25.55 3.85 -0.25
CA GLY A 53 -26.70 3.19 -0.86
C GLY A 53 -26.57 2.93 -2.36
N ILE A 54 -25.43 3.26 -2.97
CA ILE A 54 -25.15 3.05 -4.41
C ILE A 54 -24.80 1.58 -4.68
N ILE A 55 -24.04 0.97 -3.78
CA ILE A 55 -23.64 -0.44 -3.86
C ILE A 55 -24.42 -1.18 -2.76
N PRO A 56 -25.02 -2.35 -3.03
CA PRO A 56 -25.60 -3.17 -1.97
C PRO A 56 -24.54 -3.44 -0.90
N SER A 57 -24.86 -3.33 0.39
CA SER A 57 -23.86 -3.50 1.46
C SER A 57 -23.38 -4.96 1.48
N THR A 58 -22.35 -5.22 0.68
CA THR A 58 -21.57 -6.45 0.70
C THR A 58 -20.73 -6.36 1.97
N GLY A 59 -20.75 -7.37 2.83
CA GLY A 59 -20.07 -7.39 4.13
C GLY A 59 -18.54 -7.41 4.04
N VAL A 60 -17.96 -6.65 3.10
CA VAL A 60 -16.54 -6.50 2.88
C VAL A 60 -15.95 -5.72 4.05
N THR A 61 -14.84 -6.21 4.58
CA THR A 61 -14.23 -5.62 5.76
C THR A 61 -13.64 -4.25 5.44
N PHE A 62 -13.89 -3.28 6.32
CA PHE A 62 -13.20 -1.99 6.23
C PHE A 62 -11.73 -2.21 6.56
N PRO A 63 -10.77 -1.73 5.73
CA PRO A 63 -9.35 -1.91 6.01
C PRO A 63 -9.01 -1.39 7.41
N PHE A 64 -8.42 -2.24 8.24
CA PHE A 64 -8.03 -1.96 9.64
C PHE A 64 -9.15 -1.75 10.68
N LEU A 65 -10.43 -1.82 10.32
CA LEU A 65 -11.53 -1.48 11.24
C LEU A 65 -12.59 -2.57 11.46
N SER A 66 -12.55 -3.66 10.69
CA SER A 66 -13.51 -4.75 10.87
C SER A 66 -13.27 -5.56 12.16
N GLN A 67 -14.36 -6.04 12.77
CA GLN A 67 -14.43 -6.98 13.91
C GLN A 67 -13.87 -8.40 13.59
N GLY A 68 -12.92 -8.52 12.67
CA GLY A 68 -12.31 -9.78 12.28
C GLY A 68 -10.79 -9.70 12.37
N GLY A 69 -10.20 -10.31 13.41
CA GLY A 69 -8.74 -10.35 13.61
C GLY A 69 -7.96 -10.90 12.41
N ASN A 70 -8.58 -11.74 11.58
CA ASN A 70 -7.96 -12.27 10.36
C ASN A 70 -7.71 -11.18 9.30
N SER A 71 -8.60 -10.19 9.17
CA SER A 71 -8.41 -9.08 8.22
C SER A 71 -7.24 -8.19 8.63
N LEU A 72 -7.03 -8.01 9.94
CA LEU A 72 -5.87 -7.28 10.47
C LEU A 72 -4.57 -8.02 10.16
N LEU A 73 -4.53 -9.35 10.34
CA LEU A 73 -3.36 -10.16 10.02
C LEU A 73 -3.00 -10.09 8.53
N VAL A 74 -3.98 -10.28 7.64
CA VAL A 74 -3.77 -10.22 6.18
C VAL A 74 -3.25 -8.84 5.76
N LEU A 75 -3.84 -7.76 6.27
CA LEU A 75 -3.39 -6.40 5.98
C LEU A 75 -2.01 -6.10 6.56
N SER A 76 -1.68 -6.63 7.74
CA SER A 76 -0.35 -6.46 8.36
C SER A 76 0.73 -7.15 7.53
N VAL A 77 0.46 -8.36 7.03
CA VAL A 77 1.35 -9.08 6.13
C VAL A 77 1.51 -8.32 4.80
N ALA A 78 0.42 -7.79 4.24
CA ALA A 78 0.47 -7.00 3.02
C ALA A 78 1.32 -5.73 3.18
N ILE A 79 1.19 -5.01 4.31
CA ILE A 79 2.06 -3.87 4.63
C ILE A 79 3.51 -4.32 4.80
N ALA A 80 3.77 -5.44 5.47
CA ALA A 80 5.12 -5.95 5.66
C ALA A 80 5.82 -6.20 4.32
N PHE A 81 5.10 -6.74 3.33
CA PHE A 81 5.62 -6.88 1.97
C PHE A 81 5.95 -5.52 1.33
N VAL A 82 5.05 -4.54 1.40
CA VAL A 82 5.31 -3.20 0.83
C VAL A 82 6.51 -2.52 1.50
N LEU A 83 6.65 -2.65 2.82
CA LEU A 83 7.81 -2.11 3.53
C LEU A 83 9.11 -2.82 3.15
N ASN A 84 9.07 -4.14 2.96
CA ASN A 84 10.23 -4.89 2.50
C ASN A 84 10.65 -4.48 1.09
N ILE A 85 9.69 -4.30 0.18
CA ILE A 85 9.92 -3.79 -1.18
C ILE A 85 10.57 -2.40 -1.14
N ASP A 86 9.99 -1.47 -0.39
CA ASP A 86 10.51 -0.09 -0.25
C ASP A 86 11.96 -0.09 0.27
N ALA A 87 12.26 -0.92 1.26
CA ALA A 87 13.61 -1.07 1.80
C ALA A 87 14.57 -1.70 0.77
N SER A 88 14.13 -2.71 0.03
CA SER A 88 14.93 -3.39 -1.00
C SER A 88 15.30 -2.44 -2.15
N GLU A 89 14.32 -1.72 -2.68
CA GLU A 89 14.50 -0.73 -3.74
C GLU A 89 15.47 0.39 -3.32
N LYS A 90 15.31 0.91 -2.10
CA LYS A 90 16.20 1.96 -1.58
C LYS A 90 17.63 1.46 -1.41
N ARG A 91 17.83 0.21 -0.99
CA ARG A 91 19.16 -0.40 -0.91
C ARG A 91 19.79 -0.56 -2.29
N ALA A 92 19.03 -1.04 -3.27
CA ALA A 92 19.52 -1.19 -4.64
C ALA A 92 20.00 0.14 -5.24
N GLN A 93 19.23 1.22 -5.01
CA GLN A 93 19.59 2.57 -5.46
C GLN A 93 20.91 3.06 -4.84
N LEU A 94 21.11 2.83 -3.54
CA LEU A 94 22.35 3.23 -2.85
C LEU A 94 23.59 2.51 -3.40
N TYR A 95 23.51 1.21 -3.72
CA TYR A 95 24.64 0.50 -4.31
C TYR A 95 25.00 1.04 -5.70
N GLU A 96 23.99 1.33 -6.52
CA GLU A 96 24.17 1.91 -7.84
C GLU A 96 24.80 3.31 -7.78
N GLU A 97 24.41 4.12 -6.79
CA GLU A 97 25.02 5.43 -6.51
C GLU A 97 26.49 5.30 -6.07
N LEU A 98 26.83 4.31 -5.25
CA LEU A 98 28.21 4.09 -4.79
C LEU A 98 29.12 3.61 -5.93
N GLU A 99 28.64 2.72 -6.80
CA GLU A 99 29.40 2.24 -7.97
C GLU A 99 29.64 3.37 -8.98
N THR A 100 28.61 4.18 -9.26
CA THR A 100 28.74 5.35 -10.14
C THR A 100 29.64 6.43 -9.55
N HIS A 101 29.60 6.66 -8.23
CA HIS A 101 30.54 7.59 -7.58
C HIS A 101 31.97 7.05 -7.64
N SER A 102 32.21 5.77 -7.34
CA SER A 102 33.55 5.17 -7.42
C SER A 102 34.13 5.19 -8.85
N SER A 103 33.29 4.95 -9.86
CA SER A 103 33.73 4.95 -11.26
C SER A 103 34.08 6.35 -11.78
N ASN A 104 33.53 7.42 -11.20
CA ASN A 104 33.85 8.80 -11.63
C ASN A 104 35.19 9.31 -11.07
N TYR A 105 35.81 8.60 -10.12
CA TYR A 105 37.11 8.95 -9.53
C TYR A 105 38.26 8.01 -9.95
N MET A 106 37.99 7.05 -10.84
CA MET A 106 38.97 6.18 -11.50
C MET A 106 39.21 6.65 -12.93
#